data_AF-A0A2V4DNY3-F1
#
_entry.id   AF-A0A2V4DNY3-F1
#
_cell.length_a   1.000
_cell.length_b   1.000
_cell.length_c   1.000
_cell.angle_alpha   90.00
_cell.angle_beta   90.00
_cell.angle_gamma   90.00
#
_symmetry.space_group_name_H-M   'P 1'
#
loop_
_entity.id
_entity.type
_entity.pdbx_description
1 polymer ?
#
loop_
_entity_poly.entity_id
_entity_poly.type
_entity_poly.pdbx_seq_one_letter_code
_entity_poly.pdbx_strand_id
1 'polypeptide(L)'
;MMRKRDIIFAGIATGFFVGLLMTIITQIPLGNDSEGYKITVMYYGWSALLVVIGVPLVSAFGVKIIAKMRGCCEPSLKLLIPVAYLTFLIPVLGVSFGAPNSNLETLATIVMLGAIGGAFWSLPYVLWAYFKKPNPTENEDE
;
A
#
# COMPACT_ATOMS: atom_id res chain seq x y z
N MET A 1 -21.99 -2.25 6.07
CA MET A 1 -21.26 -2.47 4.80
C MET A 1 -20.51 -1.18 4.45
N MET A 2 -19.20 -1.22 4.20
CA MET A 2 -18.46 0.00 3.83
C MET A 2 -19.01 0.60 2.54
N ARG A 3 -19.08 1.94 2.47
CA ARG A 3 -19.53 2.60 1.24
C ARG A 3 -18.44 2.46 0.17
N LYS A 4 -18.87 2.49 -1.08
CA LYS A 4 -17.98 2.38 -2.26
C LYS A 4 -16.84 3.41 -2.22
N ARG A 5 -17.13 4.64 -1.77
CA ARG A 5 -16.15 5.72 -1.60
C ARG A 5 -15.09 5.37 -0.56
N ASP A 6 -15.52 4.77 0.56
CA ASP A 6 -14.64 4.41 1.67
C ASP A 6 -13.63 3.33 1.26
N ILE A 7 -14.02 2.40 0.37
CA ILE A 7 -13.14 1.38 -0.20
C ILE A 7 -12.04 2.02 -1.06
N ILE A 8 -12.39 2.97 -1.92
CA ILE A 8 -11.42 3.67 -2.79
C ILE A 8 -10.47 4.51 -1.94
N PHE A 9 -11.00 5.25 -0.95
CA PHE A 9 -10.17 6.04 -0.04
C PHE A 9 -9.20 5.16 0.77
N ALA A 10 -9.66 4.01 1.27
CA ALA A 10 -8.80 3.06 1.96
C ALA A 10 -7.70 2.53 1.03
N GLY A 11 -8.04 2.20 -0.22
CA GLY A 11 -7.08 1.78 -1.25
C GLY A 11 -6.02 2.85 -1.54
N ILE A 12 -6.44 4.09 -1.81
CA ILE A 12 -5.55 5.24 -2.02
C ILE A 12 -4.63 5.44 -0.81
N ALA A 13 -5.19 5.46 0.40
CA ALA A 13 -4.42 5.65 1.63
C ALA A 13 -3.37 4.53 1.81
N THR A 14 -3.77 3.27 1.58
CA THR A 14 -2.84 2.14 1.66
C THR A 14 -1.74 2.25 0.62
N GLY A 15 -2.08 2.55 -0.63
CA GLY A 15 -1.09 2.73 -1.69
C GLY A 15 -0.14 3.90 -1.46
N PHE A 16 -0.65 5.02 -0.95
CA PHE A 16 0.16 6.17 -0.54
C PHE A 16 1.16 5.79 0.56
N PHE A 17 0.70 5.06 1.60
CA PHE A 17 1.58 4.58 2.66
C PHE A 17 2.64 3.61 2.15
N VAL A 18 2.29 2.72 1.21
CA VAL A 18 3.24 1.82 0.57
C VAL A 18 4.33 2.60 -0.15
N GLY A 19 3.96 3.56 -1.00
CA GLY A 19 4.93 4.41 -1.72
C GLY A 19 5.80 5.23 -0.77
N LEU A 20 5.20 5.84 0.26
CA LEU A 20 5.91 6.65 1.24
C LEU A 20 6.91 5.83 2.05
N LEU A 21 6.52 4.67 2.58
CA LEU A 21 7.43 3.79 3.30
C LEU A 21 8.57 3.29 2.40
N MET A 22 8.28 2.96 1.14
CA MET A 22 9.31 2.57 0.17
C MET A 22 10.33 3.70 -0.06
N THR A 23 9.88 4.94 -0.23
CA THR A 23 10.79 6.08 -0.39
C THR A 23 11.66 6.31 0.84
N ILE A 24 11.11 6.17 2.05
CA ILE A 24 11.89 6.32 3.28
C ILE A 24 12.94 5.22 3.38
N ILE A 25 12.54 3.96 3.19
CA ILE A 25 13.41 2.79 3.35
C ILE A 25 14.56 2.81 2.33
N THR A 26 14.29 3.23 1.09
CA THR A 26 15.30 3.29 0.03
C THR A 26 16.32 4.42 0.23
N GLN A 27 15.97 5.48 0.99
CA GLN A 27 16.83 6.64 1.20
C GLN A 27 17.65 6.60 2.50
N ILE A 28 17.39 5.66 3.43
CA ILE A 28 18.16 5.54 4.68
C ILE A 28 19.56 4.93 4.38
N PRO A 29 20.65 5.70 4.57
CA PRO A 29 22.00 5.15 4.48
C PRO A 29 22.32 4.37 5.77
N LEU A 30 22.66 3.09 5.65
CA LEU A 30 23.06 2.23 6.77
C LEU A 30 24.59 2.22 6.99
N GLY A 31 25.33 2.80 6.06
CA GLY A 31 26.79 2.87 6.07
C GLY A 31 27.32 3.08 4.66
N ASN A 32 28.64 3.19 4.55
CA ASN A 32 29.33 3.14 3.28
C ASN A 32 30.12 1.83 3.23
N ASP A 33 30.21 1.21 2.06
CA ASP A 33 31.14 0.10 1.86
C ASP A 33 32.59 0.61 1.76
N SER A 34 33.55 -0.32 1.67
CA SER A 34 34.97 -0.02 1.54
C SER A 34 35.34 0.75 0.26
N GLU A 35 34.44 0.81 -0.71
CA GLU A 35 34.60 1.47 -2.02
C GLU A 35 33.90 2.84 -2.06
N GLY A 36 33.19 3.23 -1.00
CA GLY A 36 32.47 4.49 -0.88
C GLY A 36 31.03 4.48 -1.41
N TYR A 37 30.48 3.33 -1.81
CA TYR A 37 29.07 3.19 -2.16
C TYR A 37 28.21 3.15 -0.90
N LYS A 38 27.04 3.80 -0.97
CA LYS A 38 26.07 3.83 0.13
C LYS A 38 25.35 2.50 0.25
N ILE A 39 25.52 1.83 1.38
CA ILE A 39 24.76 0.64 1.74
C ILE A 39 23.36 1.11 2.16
N THR A 40 22.35 0.82 1.36
CA THR A 40 20.94 1.08 1.68
C THR A 40 20.28 -0.13 2.31
N VAL A 41 19.06 0.05 2.84
CA VAL A 41 18.30 -1.04 3.49
C VAL A 41 18.08 -2.25 2.58
N MET A 42 17.99 -2.05 1.26
CA MET A 42 17.77 -3.13 0.29
C MET A 42 19.06 -3.74 -0.27
N TYR A 43 20.24 -3.30 0.19
CA TYR A 43 21.54 -3.79 -0.30
C TYR A 43 21.72 -5.29 -0.06
N TYR A 44 21.30 -5.78 1.12
CA TYR A 44 21.34 -7.20 1.45
C TYR A 44 20.02 -7.88 1.06
N GLY A 45 20.11 -9.04 0.39
CA GLY A 45 18.92 -9.77 -0.10
C GLY A 45 17.92 -10.15 1.00
N TRP A 46 18.39 -10.44 2.21
CA TRP A 46 17.52 -10.75 3.35
C TRP A 46 16.75 -9.50 3.83
N SER A 47 17.42 -8.35 3.85
CA SER A 47 16.79 -7.07 4.18
C SER A 47 15.80 -6.64 3.10
N ALA A 48 16.10 -6.87 1.82
CA ALA A 48 15.16 -6.65 0.72
C ALA A 48 13.89 -7.51 0.88
N LEU A 49 14.03 -8.78 1.29
CA LEU A 49 12.90 -9.67 1.53
C LEU A 49 12.03 -9.18 2.71
N LEU A 50 12.65 -8.67 3.78
CA LEU A 50 11.93 -8.01 4.87
C LEU A 50 11.16 -6.77 4.39
N VAL A 51 11.69 -5.98 3.46
CA VAL A 51 10.99 -4.82 2.89
C VAL A 51 9.79 -5.26 2.06
N VAL A 52 9.94 -6.29 1.21
CA VAL A 52 8.86 -6.83 0.36
C VAL A 52 7.69 -7.35 1.19
N ILE A 53 7.96 -7.94 2.36
CA ILE A 53 6.91 -8.44 3.26
C ILE A 53 6.41 -7.31 4.18
N GLY A 54 7.32 -6.54 4.75
CA GLY A 54 7.06 -5.55 5.78
C GLY A 54 6.29 -4.34 5.27
N VAL A 55 6.69 -3.76 4.13
CA VAL A 55 6.07 -2.52 3.63
C VAL A 55 4.58 -2.69 3.35
N PRO A 56 4.12 -3.72 2.61
CA PRO A 56 2.70 -3.91 2.36
C PRO A 56 1.91 -4.18 3.65
N LEU A 57 2.45 -5.00 4.56
CA LEU A 57 1.77 -5.32 5.81
C LEU A 57 1.67 -4.10 6.72
N VAL A 58 2.78 -3.41 6.98
CA VAL A 58 2.80 -2.21 7.82
C VAL A 58 1.85 -1.14 7.26
N SER A 59 1.79 -0.98 5.93
CA SER A 59 0.85 -0.05 5.29
C SER A 59 -0.61 -0.46 5.50
N ALA A 60 -0.93 -1.74 5.31
CA ALA A 60 -2.29 -2.27 5.49
C ALA A 60 -2.75 -2.19 6.96
N PHE A 61 -1.90 -2.58 7.90
CA PHE A 61 -2.19 -2.48 9.33
C PHE A 61 -2.26 -1.02 9.79
N GLY A 62 -1.34 -0.17 9.33
CA GLY A 62 -1.30 1.26 9.64
C GLY A 62 -2.59 1.96 9.23
N VAL A 63 -3.03 1.78 7.99
CA VAL A 63 -4.29 2.37 7.51
C VAL A 63 -5.50 1.83 8.28
N LYS A 64 -5.53 0.55 8.62
CA LYS A 64 -6.62 -0.01 9.45
C LYS A 64 -6.66 0.61 10.85
N ILE A 65 -5.50 0.75 11.51
CA ILE A 65 -5.40 1.36 12.84
C ILE A 65 -5.86 2.82 12.77
N ILE A 66 -5.36 3.59 11.80
CA ILE A 66 -5.73 5.00 11.61
C ILE A 66 -7.23 5.14 11.34
N ALA A 67 -7.80 4.29 10.49
CA ALA A 67 -9.22 4.31 10.18
C ALA A 67 -10.09 4.00 11.40
N LYS A 68 -9.67 3.03 12.23
CA LYS A 68 -10.33 2.68 13.50
C LYS A 68 -10.23 3.83 14.51
N MET A 69 -9.07 4.45 14.65
CA MET A 69 -8.87 5.58 15.57
C MET A 69 -9.70 6.79 15.18
N ARG A 70 -9.86 7.06 13.88
CA ARG A 70 -10.68 8.18 13.39
C ARG A 70 -12.19 7.89 13.39
N GLY A 71 -12.62 6.70 13.78
CA GLY A 71 -14.02 6.28 13.74
C GLY A 71 -14.65 6.38 12.34
N CYS A 72 -13.83 6.46 11.29
CA CYS A 72 -14.28 6.89 9.98
C CYS A 72 -14.89 5.72 9.21
N CYS A 73 -14.21 4.57 9.23
CA CYS A 73 -14.59 3.32 8.54
C CYS A 73 -13.85 2.14 9.19
N GLU A 74 -14.39 0.93 9.05
CA GLU A 74 -13.69 -0.30 9.45
C GLU A 74 -13.24 -1.09 8.20
N PRO A 75 -12.11 -0.70 7.59
CA PRO A 75 -11.55 -1.40 6.45
C PRO A 75 -11.14 -2.83 6.80
N SER A 76 -11.56 -3.78 5.95
CA SER A 76 -11.19 -5.19 6.12
C SER A 76 -9.74 -5.42 5.68
N LEU A 77 -8.94 -6.07 6.52
CA LEU A 77 -7.58 -6.50 6.16
C LEU A 77 -7.56 -7.41 4.93
N LYS A 78 -8.65 -8.16 4.71
CA LYS A 78 -8.81 -9.03 3.53
C LYS A 78 -8.79 -8.25 2.21
N LEU A 79 -9.09 -6.96 2.26
CA LEU A 79 -8.99 -6.03 1.12
C LEU A 79 -7.64 -5.32 1.11
N LEU A 80 -7.23 -4.77 2.26
CA LEU A 80 -6.05 -3.91 2.33
C LEU A 80 -4.76 -4.67 2.01
N ILE A 81 -4.65 -5.93 2.45
CA ILE A 81 -3.43 -6.73 2.22
C ILE A 81 -3.22 -6.99 0.72
N PRO A 82 -4.18 -7.55 -0.04
CA PRO A 82 -4.00 -7.73 -1.49
C PRO A 82 -3.76 -6.42 -2.24
N VAL A 83 -4.49 -5.35 -1.90
CA VAL A 83 -4.29 -4.03 -2.52
C VAL A 83 -2.89 -3.50 -2.27
N ALA A 84 -2.39 -3.61 -1.04
CA ALA A 84 -1.03 -3.20 -0.68
C ALA A 84 0.03 -4.00 -1.45
N TYR A 85 -0.12 -5.32 -1.53
CA TYR A 85 0.84 -6.17 -2.25
C TYR A 85 0.82 -5.93 -3.77
N LEU A 86 -0.35 -5.82 -4.39
CA LEU A 86 -0.46 -5.55 -5.82
C LEU A 86 0.11 -4.16 -6.18
N THR A 87 -0.15 -3.17 -5.33
CA THR A 87 0.42 -1.82 -5.46
C THR A 87 1.93 -1.82 -5.25
N PHE A 88 2.42 -2.58 -4.27
CA PHE A 88 3.85 -2.66 -4.02
C PHE A 88 4.57 -3.35 -5.17
N LEU A 89 4.13 -4.55 -5.57
CA LEU A 89 4.85 -5.39 -6.53
C LEU A 89 4.82 -4.85 -7.96
N ILE A 90 3.71 -4.24 -8.40
CA ILE A 90 3.55 -3.85 -9.80
C ILE A 90 4.05 -2.40 -10.01
N PRO A 91 3.37 -1.34 -9.52
CA PRO A 91 3.80 0.01 -9.80
C PRO A 91 4.99 0.48 -8.96
N VAL A 92 5.04 0.20 -7.66
CA VAL A 92 6.06 0.77 -6.76
C VAL A 92 7.42 0.12 -6.93
N LEU A 93 7.47 -1.21 -6.95
CA LEU A 93 8.72 -1.97 -7.09
C LEU A 93 9.31 -1.79 -8.49
N GLY A 94 8.49 -1.82 -9.54
CA GLY A 94 8.93 -1.58 -10.91
C GLY A 94 9.64 -0.24 -11.09
N VAL A 95 9.06 0.86 -10.60
CA VAL A 95 9.68 2.18 -10.71
C VAL A 95 10.89 2.33 -9.79
N SER A 96 10.92 1.64 -8.63
CA SER A 96 12.04 1.70 -7.69
C SER A 96 13.33 1.07 -8.25
N PHE A 97 13.22 0.04 -9.09
CA PHE A 97 14.36 -0.58 -9.76
C PHE A 97 14.74 0.09 -11.09
N GLY A 98 13.78 0.75 -11.76
CA GLY A 98 14.00 1.39 -13.07
C GLY A 98 14.36 2.88 -13.01
N ALA A 99 14.22 3.52 -11.85
CA ALA A 99 14.42 4.96 -11.75
C ALA A 99 15.92 5.34 -11.83
N PRO A 100 16.27 6.31 -12.69
CA PRO A 100 17.67 6.65 -12.96
C PRO A 100 18.35 7.41 -11.82
N ASN A 101 17.61 8.01 -10.87
CA ASN A 101 18.16 8.82 -9.79
C ASN A 101 17.24 8.94 -8.56
N SER A 102 17.83 9.14 -7.39
CA SER A 102 17.17 9.39 -6.09
C SER A 102 16.63 10.82 -5.90
N ASN A 103 16.30 11.52 -6.99
CA ASN A 103 15.82 12.89 -6.93
C ASN A 103 14.43 12.98 -6.26
N LEU A 104 14.11 14.16 -5.72
CA LEU A 104 12.81 14.40 -5.09
C LEU A 104 11.63 14.10 -6.03
N GLU A 105 11.78 14.37 -7.34
CA GLU A 105 10.79 14.04 -8.36
C GLU A 105 10.53 12.53 -8.47
N THR A 106 11.59 11.72 -8.45
CA THR A 106 11.48 10.25 -8.45
C THR A 106 10.73 9.77 -7.21
N LEU A 107 11.08 10.31 -6.04
CA LEU A 107 10.43 9.95 -4.77
C LEU A 107 8.94 10.32 -4.79
N ALA A 108 8.61 11.53 -5.23
CA ALA A 108 7.23 11.97 -5.41
C ALA A 108 6.48 11.06 -6.38
N THR A 109 7.13 10.63 -7.46
CA THR A 109 6.56 9.70 -8.46
C THR A 109 6.26 8.34 -7.84
N ILE A 110 7.15 7.78 -7.01
CA ILE A 110 6.92 6.52 -6.28
C ILE A 110 5.68 6.64 -5.37
N VAL A 111 5.55 7.74 -4.64
CA VAL A 111 4.41 7.97 -3.74
C VAL A 111 3.11 8.12 -4.53
N MET A 112 3.12 8.89 -5.62
CA MET A 112 1.95 9.07 -6.50
C MET A 112 1.54 7.75 -7.16
N LEU A 113 2.49 6.96 -7.67
CA LEU A 113 2.23 5.64 -8.23
C LEU A 113 1.69 4.67 -7.18
N GLY A 114 2.19 4.77 -5.94
CA GLY A 114 1.60 4.08 -4.81
C GLY A 114 0.12 4.43 -4.64
N ALA A 115 -0.23 5.72 -4.57
CA ALA A 115 -1.61 6.16 -4.43
C ALA A 115 -2.51 5.72 -5.61
N ILE A 116 -2.02 5.85 -6.85
CA ILE A 116 -2.74 5.45 -8.07
C ILE A 116 -2.95 3.94 -8.10
N GLY A 117 -1.92 3.15 -7.80
CA GLY A 117 -2.00 1.70 -7.71
C GLY A 117 -3.00 1.27 -6.63
N GLY A 118 -2.96 1.91 -5.46
CA GLY A 118 -3.91 1.66 -4.38
C GLY A 118 -5.36 1.94 -4.78
N ALA A 119 -5.60 3.02 -5.54
CA ALA A 119 -6.90 3.31 -6.12
C ALA A 119 -7.32 2.24 -7.13
N PHE A 120 -6.46 1.91 -8.08
CA PHE A 120 -6.73 0.97 -9.16
C PHE A 120 -7.05 -0.44 -8.64
N TRP A 121 -6.23 -0.97 -7.74
CA TRP A 121 -6.43 -2.31 -7.18
C TRP A 121 -7.59 -2.40 -6.19
N SER A 122 -8.15 -1.27 -5.76
CA SER A 122 -9.39 -1.24 -4.97
C SER A 122 -10.67 -1.46 -5.82
N LEU A 123 -10.59 -1.27 -7.14
CA LEU A 123 -11.74 -1.34 -8.05
C LEU A 123 -12.48 -2.69 -8.04
N PRO A 124 -11.81 -3.86 -8.03
CA PRO A 124 -12.51 -5.15 -7.95
C PRO A 124 -13.40 -5.28 -6.72
N TYR A 125 -12.98 -4.69 -5.60
CA TYR A 125 -13.74 -4.72 -4.35
C TYR A 125 -14.92 -3.75 -4.36
N VAL A 126 -14.77 -2.58 -4.99
CA VAL A 126 -15.87 -1.65 -5.24
C VAL A 126 -16.93 -2.31 -6.13
N LEU A 127 -16.48 -3.00 -7.18
CA LEU A 127 -17.33 -3.72 -8.10
C LEU A 127 -18.06 -4.87 -7.39
N TRP A 128 -17.36 -5.64 -6.56
CA TRP A 128 -17.95 -6.66 -5.71
C TRP A 128 -19.03 -6.09 -4.77
N ALA A 129 -18.76 -4.95 -4.14
CA ALA A 129 -19.74 -4.26 -3.30
C ALA A 129 -20.91 -3.69 -4.10
N TYR A 130 -20.74 -3.42 -5.40
CA TYR A 130 -21.82 -3.00 -6.30
C TYR A 130 -22.75 -4.17 -6.66
N PHE A 131 -22.20 -5.35 -6.94
CA PHE A 131 -22.98 -6.52 -7.36
C PHE A 131 -23.59 -7.33 -6.21
N LYS A 132 -23.08 -7.20 -4.99
CA LYS A 132 -23.65 -7.88 -3.82
C LYS A 132 -25.02 -7.26 -3.47
N LYS A 133 -26.10 -7.92 -3.89
CA LYS A 133 -27.47 -7.61 -3.45
C LYS A 133 -27.61 -7.91 -1.95
N PRO A 134 -28.43 -7.16 -1.19
CA PRO A 134 -28.79 -7.56 0.17
C PRO A 134 -29.48 -8.94 0.10
N ASN A 135 -29.07 -9.86 0.98
CA ASN A 135 -29.78 -11.12 1.13
C ASN A 135 -31.19 -10.82 1.65
N PRO A 136 -32.28 -11.43 1.13
CA PRO A 136 -33.64 -11.16 1.58
C PRO A 136 -34.00 -11.75 2.95
N THR A 137 -33.08 -12.45 3.62
CA THR A 137 -33.38 -13.31 4.77
C THR A 137 -33.22 -12.60 6.12
N GLU A 138 -33.77 -11.41 6.26
CA GLU A 138 -33.92 -10.72 7.56
C GLU A 138 -35.23 -9.91 7.55
N ASN A 139 -36.31 -10.52 7.06
CA ASN A 139 -37.70 -10.01 7.18
C ASN A 139 -38.68 -11.17 7.45
N GLU A 140 -38.24 -12.20 8.16
CA GLU A 140 -39.11 -13.22 8.75
C GLU A 140 -38.53 -13.46 10.13
N ASP A 141 -39.05 -12.72 11.13
CA ASP A 141 -39.04 -13.03 12.57
C ASP A 141 -39.61 -11.77 13.26
N GLU A 142 -40.88 -11.47 12.97
CA GLU A 142 -41.78 -10.70 13.86
C GLU A 142 -42.24 -11.61 15.02
#